data_AF-A0A259JTQ9-F1
#
_entry.id   AF-A0A259JTQ9-F1
#
_cell.length_a   1.000
_cell.length_b   1.000
_cell.length_c   1.000
_cell.angle_alpha   90.00
_cell.angle_beta   90.00
_cell.angle_gamma   90.00
#
_symmetry.space_group_name_H-M   'P 1'
#
loop_
_entity.id
_entity.type
_entity.pdbx_description
1 polymer ?
#
loop_
_entity_poly.entity_id
_entity_poly.type
_entity_poly.pdbx_seq_one_letter_code
_entity_poly.pdbx_strand_id
1 'polypeptide(L)' 'MIAHADALLKPLSIKGLTIRNRVMSTSHAPGYGKEGKPQERYQLYHEEKAKGGIGLTMFGGSSSVALDS' A
#
# COMPACT_ATOMS: atom_id res chain seq x y z
N MET A 1 13.20 25.70 7.41
CA MET A 1 13.45 24.83 6.24
C MET A 1 13.56 23.39 6.75
N ILE A 2 12.52 22.57 6.61
CA ILE A 2 12.50 21.21 7.17
C ILE A 2 13.42 20.34 6.32
N ALA A 3 14.63 20.05 6.82
CA ALA A 3 15.65 19.22 6.17
C ALA A 3 15.23 17.74 5.96
N HIS A 4 13.97 17.38 6.21
CA HIS A 4 13.45 16.01 6.22
C HIS A 4 12.47 15.68 5.09
N ALA A 5 11.92 16.68 4.38
CA ALA A 5 10.98 16.43 3.28
C ALA A 5 11.68 15.81 2.06
N ASP A 6 12.91 16.23 1.75
CA ASP A 6 13.65 15.72 0.59
C ASP A 6 13.93 14.21 0.66
N ALA A 7 14.07 13.67 1.87
CA ALA A 7 14.24 12.23 2.07
C ALA A 7 13.00 11.44 1.66
N LEU A 8 11.80 12.03 1.72
CA LEU A 8 10.55 11.34 1.34
C LEU A 8 10.53 10.95 -0.13
N LEU A 9 11.15 11.77 -0.99
CA LEU A 9 11.14 11.56 -2.44
C LEU A 9 12.35 10.77 -2.95
N LYS A 10 13.29 10.41 -2.08
CA LYS A 10 14.46 9.59 -2.42
C LYS A 10 14.13 8.10 -2.36
N PRO A 11 14.74 7.28 -3.24
CA PRO A 11 14.61 5.84 -3.17
C PRO A 11 15.03 5.26 -1.81
N LEU A 12 14.47 4.10 -1.48
CA LEU A 12 14.82 3.30 -0.31
C LEU A 12 15.01 1.84 -0.72
N SER A 13 16.18 1.29 -0.45
CA SER A 13 16.47 -0.13 -0.66
C SER A 13 16.25 -0.89 0.63
N ILE A 14 15.43 -1.93 0.59
CA ILE A 14 15.16 -2.86 1.69
C ILE A 14 15.45 -4.26 1.17
N LYS A 15 16.49 -4.91 1.68
CA LYS A 15 16.99 -6.20 1.17
C LYS A 15 17.22 -6.11 -0.35
N GLY A 16 16.57 -6.97 -1.14
CA GLY A 16 16.69 -7.00 -2.61
C GLY A 16 15.68 -6.12 -3.36
N LEU A 17 14.89 -5.29 -2.68
CA LEU A 17 13.86 -4.44 -3.30
C LEU A 17 14.22 -2.97 -3.17
N THR A 18 14.22 -2.25 -4.29
CA THR A 18 14.35 -0.78 -4.31
C THR A 18 13.00 -0.13 -4.56
N ILE A 19 12.56 0.68 -3.60
CA ILE A 19 11.29 1.41 -3.63
C ILE A 19 11.58 2.84 -4.10
N ARG A 20 10.79 3.34 -5.07
CA ARG A 20 11.01 4.63 -5.74
C ARG A 20 11.03 5.85 -4.82
N ASN A 21 10.30 5.80 -3.70
CA ASN A 21 10.21 6.86 -2.70
C ASN A 21 9.75 6.29 -1.36
N ARG A 22 9.73 7.11 -0.31
CA ARG A 22 9.36 6.70 1.06
C ARG A 22 7.91 7.05 1.41
N VAL A 23 7.07 7.31 0.40
CA VAL A 23 5.63 7.51 0.57
C VAL A 23 4.96 6.14 0.54
N MET A 24 4.22 5.84 1.61
CA MET A 24 3.67 4.52 1.84
C MET A 24 2.20 4.60 2.27
N SER A 25 1.41 3.65 1.80
CA SER A 25 0.08 3.35 2.34
C SER A 25 0.15 2.04 3.10
N THR A 26 -0.04 2.09 4.41
CA THR A 26 -0.08 0.92 5.30
C THR A 26 -1.31 0.05 5.04
N SER A 27 -1.25 -1.21 5.46
CA SER A 27 -2.39 -2.13 5.41
C SER A 27 -3.53 -1.63 6.30
N HIS A 28 -4.74 -1.61 5.76
CA HIS A 28 -5.98 -1.32 6.47
C HIS A 28 -7.13 -1.96 5.70
N ALA A 29 -8.27 -2.13 6.36
CA ALA A 29 -9.49 -2.64 5.76
C ALA A 29 -10.40 -1.45 5.35
N PRO A 30 -10.42 -1.03 4.07
CA PRO A 30 -11.22 0.12 3.64
C PRO A 30 -12.74 -0.19 3.52
N GLY A 31 -13.18 -1.39 3.90
CA GLY A 31 -14.58 -1.81 3.76
C GLY A 31 -15.02 -2.12 2.32
N TYR A 32 -14.08 -2.37 1.40
CA TYR A 32 -14.36 -2.65 -0.02
C TYR A 32 -14.40 -4.14 -0.38
N GLY A 33 -14.20 -5.02 0.60
CA GLY A 33 -14.31 -6.46 0.41
C GLY A 33 -15.78 -6.92 0.34
N LYS A 34 -16.02 -8.03 -0.36
CA LYS A 34 -17.29 -8.76 -0.36
C LYS A 34 -16.97 -10.24 -0.23
N GLU A 35 -17.73 -10.97 0.59
CA GLU A 35 -17.53 -12.41 0.86
C GLU A 35 -16.09 -12.74 1.29
N GLY A 36 -15.51 -11.88 2.14
CA GLY A 36 -14.12 -12.04 2.62
C GLY A 36 -13.04 -11.79 1.56
N LYS A 37 -13.41 -11.40 0.33
CA LYS A 37 -12.48 -11.25 -0.79
C LYS A 37 -12.35 -9.80 -1.24
N PRO A 38 -11.16 -9.37 -1.67
CA PRO A 38 -11.00 -8.12 -2.39
C PRO A 38 -11.84 -8.16 -3.67
N GLN A 39 -12.52 -7.07 -3.97
CA GLN A 39 -13.30 -6.90 -5.20
C GLN A 39 -12.62 -5.84 -6.07
N GLU A 40 -13.17 -5.59 -7.26
CA GLU A 40 -12.66 -4.60 -8.22
C GLU A 40 -12.44 -3.22 -7.58
N ARG A 41 -13.39 -2.74 -6.75
CA ARG A 41 -13.24 -1.47 -6.03
C ARG A 41 -11.98 -1.43 -5.15
N TYR A 42 -11.61 -2.55 -4.54
CA TYR A 42 -10.41 -2.63 -3.71
C TYR A 42 -9.14 -2.65 -4.56
N GLN A 43 -9.16 -3.31 -5.72
CA GLN A 43 -8.08 -3.25 -6.70
C GLN A 43 -7.87 -1.81 -7.22
N LEU A 44 -8.93 -1.16 -7.72
CA LEU A 44 -8.88 0.20 -8.23
C LEU A 44 -8.33 1.19 -7.19
N TYR A 45 -8.72 1.02 -5.92
CA TYR A 45 -8.19 1.83 -4.81
C TYR A 45 -6.65 1.77 -4.68
N HIS A 46 -6.03 0.61 -4.95
CA HIS A 46 -4.57 0.48 -4.97
C HIS A 46 -3.95 0.95 -6.28
N GLU A 47 -4.61 0.71 -7.41
CA GLU A 47 -4.17 1.19 -8.73
C GLU A 47 -4.08 2.71 -8.78
N GLU A 48 -5.07 3.44 -8.23
CA GLU A 48 -5.04 4.91 -8.20
C GLU A 48 -3.85 5.44 -7.39
N LYS A 49 -3.43 4.77 -6.31
CA LYS A 49 -2.22 5.13 -5.57
C LYS A 49 -0.95 4.88 -6.38
N ALA A 50 -0.92 3.77 -7.11
CA ALA A 50 0.20 3.45 -8.00
C ALA A 50 0.31 4.48 -9.13
N LYS A 51 -0.82 4.86 -9.76
CA LYS A 51 -0.89 5.95 -10.74
C LYS A 51 -0.41 7.29 -10.17
N GLY A 52 -0.77 7.59 -8.92
CA GLY A 52 -0.28 8.76 -8.18
C GLY A 52 1.20 8.69 -7.78
N GLY A 53 1.88 7.58 -8.05
CA GLY A 53 3.30 7.43 -7.78
C GLY A 53 3.61 7.15 -6.30
N ILE A 54 2.80 6.40 -5.59
CA ILE A 54 3.21 5.89 -4.27
C ILE A 54 4.49 5.03 -4.40
N GLY A 55 5.30 4.96 -3.35
CA GLY A 55 6.45 4.06 -3.27
C GLY A 55 6.00 2.63 -2.98
N LEU A 56 5.23 2.47 -1.90
CA LEU A 56 4.71 1.19 -1.45
C LEU A 56 3.23 1.31 -1.07
N THR A 57 2.40 0.40 -1.57
CA THR A 57 1.04 0.20 -1.07
C THR A 57 0.89 -1.23 -0.58
N MET A 58 0.32 -1.40 0.61
CA MET A 58 0.00 -2.71 1.16
C MET A 58 -1.50 -2.95 1.14
N PHE A 59 -1.93 -4.16 0.78
CA PHE A 59 -3.31 -4.61 0.85
C PHE A 59 -3.48 -5.65 1.96
N GLY A 60 -4.72 -5.93 2.34
CA GLY A 60 -5.07 -7.00 3.28
C GLY A 60 -4.80 -6.69 4.76
N GLY A 61 -5.25 -5.53 5.25
CA GLY A 61 -5.25 -5.28 6.69
C GLY A 61 -6.24 -6.22 7.39
N SER A 62 -5.75 -7.10 8.25
CA SER A 62 -6.54 -8.13 8.94
C SER A 62 -7.30 -9.07 7.98
N SER A 63 -6.68 -9.47 6.87
CA SER A 63 -7.29 -10.44 5.96
C SER A 63 -7.41 -11.83 6.57
N SER A 64 -8.57 -12.46 6.38
CA SER A 64 -8.80 -13.87 6.69
C SER A 64 -7.84 -14.76 5.89
N VAL A 65 -7.13 -15.64 6.58
CA VAL A 65 -6.21 -16.62 5.97
C VAL A 65 -6.77 -18.05 6.01
N ALA A 66 -7.84 -18.27 6.77
CA ALA A 66 -8.59 -19.52 6.83
C ALA A 66 -10.11 -19.22 6.91
N LEU A 67 -10.93 -20.26 6.77
CA LEU A 67 -12.40 -20.14 6.74
C LEU A 67 -12.98 -19.65 8.08
N ASP A 68 -12.25 -19.89 9.17
CA ASP A 68 -12.56 -19.51 10.55
C ASP A 68 -11.82 -18.25 11.00
N SER A 69 -11.12 -17.56 10.08
CA SER A 69 -10.39 -16.31 10.34
C SER A 69 -11.22 -15.06 10.09
#